data_AF-A0AAW0PW93-F1
#
_entry.id   AF-A0AAW0PW93-F1
#
_cell.length_a   1.000
_cell.length_b   1.000
_cell.length_c   1.000
_cell.angle_alpha   90.00
_cell.angle_beta   90.00
_cell.angle_gamma   90.00
#
_symmetry.space_group_name_H-M   'P 1'
#
loop_
_entity.id
_entity.type
_entity.pdbx_description
1 polymer ?
#
loop_
_entity_poly.entity_id
_entity_poly.type
_entity_poly.pdbx_seq_one_letter_code
_entity_poly.pdbx_strand_id
1 'polypeptide(L)'
;MAVRPKFECPDCGRTYGRKTELKMHQRYHTGDKPHACSCCNKRFISRDKLNVHMRIHTGERHTPALTISHRHQSRSETIIRNTEESYSIA
;
A
#
# COMPACT_ATOMS: atom_id res chain seq x y z
N MET A 1 -25.30 17.13 -22.55
CA MET A 1 -24.96 15.76 -22.12
C MET A 1 -23.45 15.68 -21.94
N ALA A 2 -22.95 15.53 -20.71
CA ALA A 2 -21.50 15.41 -20.49
C ALA A 2 -21.06 14.00 -20.88
N VAL A 3 -20.38 13.87 -22.01
CA VAL A 3 -19.70 12.62 -22.38
C VAL A 3 -18.56 12.43 -21.40
N ARG A 4 -18.69 11.48 -20.46
CA ARG A 4 -17.57 11.10 -19.59
C ARG A 4 -16.53 10.41 -20.47
N PRO A 5 -15.32 10.96 -20.64
CA PRO A 5 -14.29 10.31 -21.44
C PRO A 5 -13.97 8.96 -20.79
N LYS A 6 -14.07 7.90 -21.58
CA LYS A 6 -13.69 6.55 -21.18
C LYS A 6 -12.18 6.40 -21.35
N PHE A 7 -11.53 5.80 -20.37
CA PHE A 7 -10.10 5.53 -20.40
C PHE A 7 -9.90 4.08 -20.86
N GLU A 8 -9.36 3.88 -22.05
CA GLU A 8 -9.14 2.55 -22.64
C GLU A 8 -7.75 2.01 -22.32
N CYS A 9 -7.68 0.71 -22.05
CA CYS A 9 -6.42 -0.01 -21.91
C CYS A 9 -5.84 -0.39 -23.27
N PRO A 10 -4.61 0.03 -23.63
CA PRO A 10 -4.03 -0.28 -24.92
C PRO A 10 -3.71 -1.78 -25.09
N ASP A 11 -3.49 -2.51 -23.99
CA ASP A 11 -3.10 -3.92 -24.04
C ASP A 11 -4.29 -4.90 -24.22
N CYS A 12 -5.51 -4.48 -23.85
CA CYS A 12 -6.68 -5.38 -23.89
C CYS A 12 -8.01 -4.71 -24.26
N GLY A 13 -8.02 -3.42 -24.61
CA GLY A 13 -9.21 -2.68 -25.05
C GLY A 13 -10.25 -2.43 -23.96
N ARG A 14 -9.96 -2.75 -22.69
CA ARG A 14 -10.92 -2.52 -21.59
C ARG A 14 -11.07 -1.03 -21.28
N THR A 15 -12.31 -0.57 -21.17
CA THR A 15 -12.62 0.83 -20.85
C THR A 15 -12.97 1.03 -19.39
N TYR A 16 -12.49 2.13 -18.81
CA TYR A 16 -12.70 2.52 -17.42
C TYR A 16 -13.31 3.92 -17.32
N GLY A 17 -14.10 4.15 -16.27
CA GLY A 17 -14.77 5.44 -16.03
C GLY A 17 -13.85 6.51 -15.42
N ARG A 18 -12.70 6.10 -14.87
CA ARG A 18 -11.68 6.98 -14.27
C ARG A 18 -10.27 6.54 -14.68
N LYS A 19 -9.37 7.51 -14.84
CA LYS A 19 -7.95 7.26 -15.15
C LYS A 19 -7.25 6.41 -14.08
N THR A 20 -7.64 6.56 -12.81
CA THR A 20 -7.10 5.78 -11.69
C THR A 20 -7.41 4.30 -11.81
N GLU A 21 -8.60 3.94 -12.30
CA GLU A 21 -9.01 2.55 -12.53
C GLU A 21 -8.21 1.94 -13.68
N LEU A 22 -8.04 2.68 -14.79
CA LEU A 22 -7.16 2.26 -15.89
C LEU A 22 -5.72 2.03 -15.41
N LYS A 23 -5.16 2.97 -14.63
CA LYS A 23 -3.79 2.84 -14.09
C LYS A 23 -3.65 1.64 -13.16
N MET A 24 -4.66 1.38 -12.32
CA MET A 24 -4.66 0.18 -11.47
C MET A 24 -4.75 -1.09 -12.31
N HIS A 25 -5.53 -1.08 -13.39
CA HIS A 25 -5.64 -2.20 -14.30
C HIS A 25 -4.32 -2.49 -15.04
N GLN A 26 -3.58 -1.46 -15.48
CA GLN A 26 -2.28 -1.64 -16.14
C GLN A 26 -1.24 -2.36 -15.26
N ARG A 27 -1.37 -2.30 -13.92
CA ARG A 27 -0.53 -3.07 -12.99
C ARG A 27 -0.68 -4.60 -13.15
N TYR A 28 -1.81 -5.07 -13.68
CA TYR A 28 -2.00 -6.50 -13.96
C TYR A 28 -1.16 -6.95 -15.16
N HIS A 29 -0.95 -6.08 -16.16
CA HIS A 29 -0.12 -6.37 -17.33
C HIS A 29 1.36 -6.33 -16.98
N THR A 30 1.79 -5.32 -16.22
CA THR A 30 3.19 -5.14 -15.82
C THR A 30 3.62 -6.03 -14.65
N GLY A 31 2.66 -6.64 -13.94
CA GLY A 31 2.92 -7.38 -12.70
C GLY A 31 3.35 -6.48 -11.53
N ASP A 32 3.25 -5.15 -11.67
CA ASP A 32 3.61 -4.20 -10.62
C ASP A 32 2.69 -4.35 -9.40
N LYS A 33 3.25 -4.77 -8.28
CA LYS A 33 2.54 -5.01 -7.02
C LYS A 33 3.21 -4.20 -5.92
N PRO A 34 2.85 -2.92 -5.74
CA PRO A 34 3.55 -2.03 -4.82
C PRO A 34 3.25 -2.35 -3.34
N HIS A 35 2.19 -3.10 -3.04
CA HIS A 35 1.77 -3.34 -1.67
C HIS A 35 2.20 -4.73 -1.20
N ALA A 36 3.28 -4.81 -0.43
CA ALA A 36 3.73 -6.06 0.19
C ALA A 36 3.08 -6.28 1.56
N CYS A 37 2.74 -7.53 1.86
CA CYS A 37 2.39 -7.98 3.20
C CYS A 37 3.67 -8.10 4.04
N SER A 38 3.68 -7.49 5.22
CA SER A 38 4.81 -7.57 6.15
C SER A 38 4.95 -8.94 6.82
N CYS A 39 3.89 -9.74 6.89
CA CYS A 39 3.89 -11.05 7.54
C CYS A 39 4.40 -12.18 6.62
N CYS A 40 4.05 -12.15 5.33
CA CYS A 40 4.35 -13.25 4.40
C CYS A 40 4.94 -12.82 3.06
N ASN A 41 5.32 -11.53 2.90
CA ASN A 41 5.88 -10.95 1.68
C ASN A 41 5.02 -11.10 0.41
N LYS A 42 3.76 -11.53 0.52
CA LYS A 42 2.82 -11.54 -0.62
C LYS A 42 2.55 -10.11 -1.08
N ARG A 43 2.63 -9.89 -2.40
CA ARG A 43 2.44 -8.57 -3.01
C ARG A 43 1.05 -8.44 -3.64
N PHE A 44 0.45 -7.27 -3.51
CA PHE A 44 -0.88 -6.92 -3.97
C PHE A 44 -0.86 -5.64 -4.82
N ILE A 45 -1.82 -5.53 -5.73
CA ILE A 45 -1.95 -4.43 -6.69
C ILE A 45 -2.54 -3.18 -6.04
N SER A 46 -3.39 -3.34 -5.02
CA SER A 46 -4.03 -2.25 -4.29
C SER A 46 -4.00 -2.45 -2.77
N ARG A 47 -4.10 -1.35 -2.03
CA ARG A 47 -4.14 -1.30 -0.56
C ARG A 47 -5.33 -2.10 0.00
N ASP A 48 -6.50 -2.02 -0.63
CA ASP A 48 -7.70 -2.73 -0.20
C ASP A 48 -7.51 -4.25 -0.23
N LYS A 49 -6.86 -4.76 -1.29
CA LYS A 49 -6.56 -6.19 -1.40
C LYS A 49 -5.55 -6.64 -0.35
N LEU A 50 -4.54 -5.83 -0.06
CA LEU A 50 -3.63 -6.07 1.06
C LEU A 50 -4.39 -6.06 2.40
N ASN A 51 -5.27 -5.10 2.66
CA ASN A 51 -6.03 -5.02 3.90
C ASN A 51 -6.93 -6.24 4.11
N VAL A 52 -7.63 -6.69 3.06
CA VAL A 52 -8.42 -7.93 3.12
C VAL A 52 -7.52 -9.13 3.40
N HIS A 53 -6.35 -9.19 2.76
CA HIS A 53 -5.38 -10.24 3.03
C HIS A 53 -4.86 -10.22 4.47
N MET A 54 -4.57 -9.06 5.05
CA MET A 54 -4.07 -8.96 6.43
C MET A 54 -5.03 -9.59 7.46
N ARG A 55 -6.33 -9.70 7.15
CA ARG A 55 -7.32 -10.38 8.01
C ARG A 55 -6.99 -11.84 8.25
N ILE A 56 -6.29 -12.51 7.33
CA ILE A 56 -5.87 -13.90 7.53
C ILE A 56 -4.75 -14.00 8.58
N HIS A 57 -3.96 -12.94 8.74
CA HIS A 57 -2.83 -12.91 9.68
C HIS A 57 -3.27 -12.46 11.07
N THR A 58 -4.16 -11.48 11.14
CA THR A 58 -4.67 -10.99 12.44
C THR A 58 -5.78 -11.87 13.00
N GLY A 59 -6.38 -12.76 12.18
CA GLY A 59 -7.55 -13.53 12.58
C GLY A 59 -8.78 -12.65 12.86
N GLU A 60 -8.70 -11.34 12.61
CA GLU A 60 -9.76 -10.39 12.92
C GLU A 60 -10.88 -10.49 11.89
N ARG A 61 -11.93 -11.20 12.32
CA ARG A 61 -13.22 -11.23 11.65
C ARG A 61 -14.04 -10.01 12.07
N HIS A 62 -13.64 -8.80 11.66
CA HIS A 62 -14.36 -7.61 12.09
C HIS A 62 -15.61 -7.34 11.24
N THR A 63 -16.76 -7.61 11.86
CA THR A 63 -18.02 -6.91 11.63
C THR A 63 -17.80 -5.39 11.68
N PRO A 64 -18.54 -4.60 10.90
CA PRO A 64 -18.28 -3.17 10.75
C PRO A 64 -18.91 -2.40 11.90
N ALA A 65 -18.26 -2.39 13.06
CA ALA A 65 -18.47 -1.36 14.07
C ALA A 65 -17.29 -1.39 15.05
N LEU A 66 -16.59 -0.26 15.15
CA LEU A 66 -15.67 0.10 16.22
C LEU A 66 -14.34 -0.66 16.28
N THR A 67 -13.37 -0.26 15.45
CA THR A 67 -11.98 -0.19 15.90
C THR A 67 -11.30 1.06 15.36
N ILE A 68 -10.79 1.87 16.29
CA ILE A 68 -9.92 3.01 16.03
C ILE A 68 -8.70 2.46 15.27
N SER A 69 -8.48 2.95 14.05
CA SER A 69 -7.31 2.57 13.26
C SER A 69 -6.05 3.06 13.95
N HIS A 70 -5.36 2.21 14.70
CA HIS A 70 -3.98 2.48 15.10
C HIS A 70 -3.11 2.49 13.85
N ARG A 71 -2.75 3.70 13.44
CA ARG A 71 -1.73 4.02 12.46
C ARG A 71 -0.46 3.23 12.77
N HIS A 72 -0.10 2.26 11.92
CA HIS A 72 1.27 1.75 11.88
C HIS A 72 2.16 2.87 11.32
N GLN A 73 2.71 3.68 12.21
CA GLN A 73 3.83 4.54 11.89
C GLN A 73 5.06 3.63 11.88
N SER A 74 5.56 3.33 10.69
CA SER A 74 6.87 2.69 10.52
C SER A 74 7.91 3.60 11.16
N ARG A 75 8.29 3.32 12.41
CA ARG A 75 9.49 3.87 13.02
C ARG A 75 10.67 3.18 12.34
N SER A 76 11.38 3.91 11.50
CA SER A 76 12.79 3.63 11.24
C SER A 76 13.54 3.84 12.56
N GLU A 77 13.98 2.75 13.17
CA GLU A 77 14.92 2.80 14.28
C GLU A 77 16.27 3.26 13.73
N THR A 78 16.69 4.47 14.10
CA THR A 78 18.11 4.86 14.04
C THR A 78 18.55 5.07 15.48
N ILE A 79 19.20 4.06 16.06
CA ILE A 79 19.90 4.20 17.33
C ILE A 79 21.18 5.00 17.02
N ILE A 80 21.11 6.33 17.16
CA ILE A 80 22.32 7.13 17.30
C ILE A 80 22.69 7.05 18.79
N ARG A 81 23.56 6.10 19.14
CA ARG A 81 24.40 6.20 20.34
C ARG A 81 25.37 7.35 20.09
N ASN A 82 25.09 8.54 20.62
CA ASN A 82 26.16 9.49 20.92
C ASN A 82 26.44 9.38 22.42
N THR A 83 27.43 8.56 22.73
CA THR A 83 28.15 8.62 24.00
C THR A 83 28.91 9.93 24.04
N GLU A 84 28.76 10.64 25.14
CA GLU A 84 29.51 11.84 25.46
C GLU A 84 30.99 11.45 25.63
N GLU A 85 31.81 11.76 24.62
CA GLU A 85 33.27 11.81 24.75
C GLU A 85 33.72 13.24 24.42
N SER A 86 33.60 14.09 25.42
CA SER A 86 34.32 15.35 25.54
C SER A 86 35.82 15.04 25.69
N TYR A 87 36.54 15.02 24.57
CA TYR A 87 38.00 15.06 24.53
C TYR A 87 38.46 16.46 24.10
N SER A 88 39.14 17.14 25.03
CA SER A 88 39.74 18.46 24.88
C SER A 88 41.05 18.40 24.08
N ILE A 89 41.18 19.14 22.97
CA ILE A 89 42.43 19.62 22.32
C ILE A 89 41.99 20.78 21.38
N ALA A 90 42.51 22.01 21.33
CA ALA A 90 43.68 22.71 21.88
C ALA A 90 43.33 24.21 22.05
#